data_AF-A0A174SWD8-F1
#
_entry.id   AF-A0A174SWD8-F1
#
_cell.length_a   1.000
_cell.length_b   1.000
_cell.length_c   1.000
_cell.angle_alpha   90.00
_cell.angle_beta   90.00
_cell.angle_gamma   90.00
#
_symmetry.space_group_name_H-M   'P 1'
#
loop_
_entity.id
_entity.type
_entity.pdbx_description
1 polymer ?
#
loop_
_entity_poly.entity_id
_entity_poly.type
_entity_poly.pdbx_seq_one_letter_code
_entity_poly.pdbx_strand_id
1 'polypeptide(L)' 'MTGTYDSAWKDKLLSWDGTAMTYDAIGNMLTGGGTTYTWTQGRRLSGVENGKSIKYLYDNIGARVKKNSRQYSD' A
#
# COMPACT_ATOMS: atom_id res chain seq x y z
N MET A 1 1.45 20.12 -11.70
CA MET A 1 1.64 18.90 -10.92
C MET A 1 3.08 18.46 -11.05
N THR A 2 3.75 18.07 -9.98
CA THR A 2 5.16 17.63 -9.99
C THR A 2 5.34 16.36 -9.16
N GLY A 3 6.09 15.40 -9.72
CA GLY A 3 6.46 14.17 -9.05
C GLY A 3 7.98 14.11 -8.82
N THR A 4 8.41 13.64 -7.65
CA THR A 4 9.82 13.33 -7.39
C THR A 4 10.02 11.82 -7.43
N TYR A 5 11.17 11.37 -7.94
CA TYR A 5 11.46 9.96 -8.12
C TYR A 5 12.76 9.59 -7.40
N ASP A 6 12.87 8.32 -7.03
CA ASP A 6 14.09 7.76 -6.47
C ASP A 6 15.24 7.83 -7.49
N SER A 7 16.44 8.08 -7.00
CA SER A 7 17.62 8.25 -7.84
C SER A 7 18.14 6.91 -8.40
N ALA A 8 17.95 5.81 -7.67
CA ALA A 8 18.36 4.48 -8.08
C ALA A 8 17.24 3.76 -8.85
N TRP A 9 16.00 3.88 -8.37
CA TRP A 9 14.81 3.29 -8.99
C TRP A 9 14.02 4.37 -9.72
N LYS A 10 14.38 4.61 -10.99
CA LYS A 10 13.88 5.76 -11.77
C LYS A 10 12.35 5.78 -11.96
N ASP A 11 11.68 4.66 -11.72
CA ASP A 11 10.22 4.48 -11.78
C ASP A 11 9.54 4.53 -10.40
N LYS A 12 10.30 4.64 -9.30
CA LYS A 12 9.77 4.71 -7.94
C LYS A 12 9.44 6.15 -7.57
N LEU A 13 8.15 6.47 -7.57
CA LEU A 13 7.61 7.78 -7.22
C LEU A 13 7.70 8.03 -5.70
N LEU A 14 8.45 9.05 -5.28
CA LEU A 14 8.65 9.41 -3.86
C LEU A 14 7.66 10.47 -3.37
N SER A 15 7.22 11.37 -4.24
CA SER A 15 6.13 12.29 -3.92
C SER A 15 5.36 12.70 -5.17
N TRP A 16 4.09 13.06 -4.98
CA TRP A 16 3.25 13.66 -6.00
C TRP A 16 2.52 14.86 -5.43
N ASP A 17 2.73 16.04 -5.99
CA ASP A 17 2.10 17.30 -5.55
C ASP A 17 2.23 17.54 -4.03
N GLY A 18 3.42 17.28 -3.49
CA GLY A 18 3.72 17.44 -2.07
C GLY A 18 3.26 16.28 -1.18
N THR A 19 2.52 15.31 -1.72
CA THR A 19 2.14 14.09 -0.99
C THR A 19 3.27 13.08 -1.06
N ALA A 20 3.92 12.83 0.07
CA ALA A 20 4.99 11.83 0.17
C ALA A 20 4.44 10.39 0.09
N MET A 21 5.25 9.51 -0.48
CA MET A 21 5.01 8.07 -0.57
C MET A 21 6.21 7.33 0.02
N THR A 22 5.95 6.26 0.77
CA THR A 22 7.01 5.42 1.34
C THR A 22 6.88 3.99 0.85
N TYR A 23 7.99 3.26 0.87
CA TYR A 23 8.06 1.90 0.35
C TYR A 23 8.96 1.04 1.23
N ASP A 24 8.73 -0.26 1.23
CA ASP A 24 9.67 -1.22 1.78
C ASP A 24 10.89 -1.42 0.86
N ALA A 25 11.82 -2.26 1.32
CA ALA A 25 13.07 -2.54 0.62
C ALA A 25 12.90 -3.21 -0.76
N ILE A 26 11.74 -3.86 -1.02
CA ILE A 26 11.46 -4.54 -2.29
C ILE A 26 10.46 -3.76 -3.17
N GLY A 27 10.13 -2.54 -2.78
CA GLY A 27 9.32 -1.60 -3.54
C GLY A 27 7.81 -1.71 -3.30
N ASN A 28 7.35 -2.42 -2.28
CA ASN A 28 5.92 -2.35 -1.93
C ASN A 28 5.64 -1.02 -1.25
N MET A 29 4.60 -0.29 -1.69
CA MET A 29 4.20 0.97 -1.06
C MET A 29 3.72 0.72 0.37
N LEU A 30 4.20 1.49 1.34
CA LEU A 30 3.78 1.43 2.75
C LEU A 30 2.82 2.56 3.08
N THR A 31 3.08 3.77 2.58
CA THR A 31 2.18 4.91 2.71
C THR A 31 2.07 5.70 1.41
N GLY A 32 0.91 6.28 1.17
CA GLY A 32 0.66 7.21 0.08
C GLY A 32 -0.54 8.09 0.41
N GLY A 33 -0.31 9.38 0.65
CA GLY A 33 -1.35 10.28 1.16
C GLY A 33 -1.90 9.79 2.50
N GLY A 34 -3.23 9.75 2.62
CA GLY A 34 -3.93 9.23 3.80
C GLY A 34 -4.04 7.70 3.88
N THR A 35 -3.40 6.97 2.97
CA THR A 35 -3.50 5.49 2.91
C THR A 35 -2.23 4.81 3.42
N THR A 36 -2.41 3.80 4.27
CA THR A 36 -1.35 2.87 4.70
C THR A 36 -1.63 1.48 4.16
N TYR A 37 -0.59 0.78 3.72
CA TYR A 37 -0.65 -0.56 3.16
C TYR A 37 0.21 -1.53 3.97
N THR A 38 -0.28 -2.75 4.17
CA THR A 38 0.47 -3.83 4.81
C THR A 38 0.60 -5.00 3.86
N TRP A 39 1.81 -5.56 3.80
CA TRP A 39 2.16 -6.66 2.91
C TRP A 39 2.58 -7.88 3.73
N THR A 40 2.39 -9.07 3.16
CA THR A 40 2.83 -10.35 3.71
C THR A 40 3.42 -11.18 2.59
N GLN A 41 4.24 -12.19 2.93
CA GLN A 41 4.78 -13.15 1.96
C GLN A 41 5.35 -12.47 0.69
N GLY A 42 6.18 -11.45 0.89
CA GLY A 42 6.76 -10.62 -0.17
C GLY A 42 5.77 -9.58 -0.70
N ARG A 43 5.03 -9.91 -1.76
CA ARG A 43 4.21 -8.96 -2.53
C ARG A 43 2.71 -9.09 -2.33
N ARG A 44 2.28 -9.78 -1.27
CA ARG A 44 0.85 -10.02 -1.03
C ARG A 44 0.26 -8.95 -0.13
N LEU A 45 -0.61 -8.10 -0.68
CA LEU A 45 -1.30 -7.08 0.10
C LEU A 45 -2.23 -7.73 1.12
N SER A 46 -1.96 -7.55 2.42
CA SER A 46 -2.75 -8.12 3.52
C SER A 46 -3.68 -7.10 4.17
N GLY A 47 -3.39 -5.80 4.06
CA GLY A 47 -4.22 -4.76 4.66
C GLY A 47 -4.10 -3.39 4.01
N VAL A 48 -5.17 -2.60 4.14
CA VAL A 48 -5.23 -1.19 3.75
C VAL A 48 -5.97 -0.41 4.85
N GLU A 49 -5.42 0.72 5.25
CA GLU A 49 -6.06 1.69 6.15
C GLU A 49 -6.20 3.02 5.41
N ASN A 50 -7.43 3.50 5.20
CA ASN A 50 -7.72 4.80 4.56
C ASN A 50 -9.13 5.28 4.94
N GLY A 51 -9.34 5.69 6.20
CA GLY A 51 -10.68 5.94 6.76
C GLY A 51 -11.54 4.68 6.93
N LYS A 52 -11.03 3.53 6.49
CA LYS A 52 -11.59 2.19 6.65
C LYS A 52 -10.43 1.22 6.84
N SER A 53 -10.63 0.19 7.65
CA SER A 53 -9.73 -0.94 7.75
C SER A 53 -10.18 -2.05 6.81
N ILE A 54 -9.33 -2.41 5.85
CA ILE A 54 -9.56 -3.49 4.90
C ILE A 54 -8.52 -4.59 5.14
N LYS A 55 -8.95 -5.84 5.22
CA LYS A 55 -8.07 -7.02 5.31
C LYS A 55 -8.37 -8.00 4.17
N TYR A 56 -7.31 -8.56 3.61
CA TYR A 56 -7.38 -9.55 2.54
C TYR A 56 -6.88 -10.91 3.01
N LEU A 57 -7.63 -11.96 2.70
CA LEU A 57 -7.27 -13.35 2.99
C LEU A 57 -7.06 -14.09 1.68
N TYR A 58 -6.12 -15.03 1.73
CA TYR A 58 -5.66 -15.79 0.58
C TYR A 58 -5.64 -17.27 0.92
N ASP A 59 -5.86 -18.11 -0.07
CA ASP A 59 -5.67 -19.55 0.06
C ASP A 59 -4.18 -19.94 -0.01
N ASN A 60 -3.92 -21.25 -0.02
CA ASN A 60 -2.57 -21.82 -0.02
C ASN A 60 -1.80 -21.61 -1.34
N ILE A 61 -2.50 -21.42 -2.47
CA ILE A 61 -1.89 -21.11 -3.77
C ILE A 61 -1.72 -19.60 -3.98
N GLY A 62 -2.18 -18.78 -3.03
CA GLY A 62 -2.03 -17.34 -3.06
C GLY A 62 -3.15 -16.61 -3.79
N ALA A 63 -4.26 -17.28 -4.13
CA ALA A 63 -5.43 -16.60 -4.68
C ALA A 63 -6.20 -15.91 -3.55
N ARG A 64 -6.65 -14.69 -3.81
CA ARG A 64 -7.43 -13.91 -2.84
C ARG A 64 -8.84 -14.48 -2.73
N VAL A 65 -9.20 -14.94 -1.54
CA VAL A 65 -10.51 -15.57 -1.27
C VAL A 65 -11.46 -14.71 -0.46
N LYS A 66 -10.95 -13.68 0.25
CA LYS A 66 -11.81 -12.78 1.04
C LYS A 66 -11.29 -11.35 1.10
N LYS A 67 -12.24 -10.42 1.21
CA LYS A 67 -12.03 -9.01 1.57
C LYS A 67 -12.99 -8.64 2.71
N ASN A 68 -12.44 -8.30 3.86
CA ASN A 68 -13.20 -7.77 4.99
C ASN A 68 -12.97 -6.27 5.07
N SER A 69 -14.03 -5.47 5.23
CA SER A 69 -13.92 -4.02 5.37
C SER A 69 -14.70 -3.57 6.61
N ARG A 70 -14.07 -2.76 7.45
CA ARG A 70 -14.70 -2.04 8.57
C ARG A 70 -14.51 -0.55 8.34
N GLN A 71 -15.60 0.22 8.38
CA GLN A 71 -15.49 1.68 8.43
C GLN A 71 -15.33 2.11 9.88
N TYR A 72 -14.52 3.13 10.12
CA TYR A 72 -14.56 3.83 11.40
C TYR A 72 -15.85 4.67 11.41
N SER A 73 -16.63 4.61 12.50
CA SER A 73 -17.74 5.52 12.74
C SER A 73 -17.19 6.79 13.37
N ASP A 74 -17.63 7.96 12.87
CA ASP A 74 -17.31 9.28 13.41
C ASP A 74 -17.89 9.48 14.83
#